data_AF-A0A0C3E2V1-F1
#
_entry.id   AF-A0A0C3E2V1-F1
#
_cell.length_a   1.000
_cell.length_b   1.000
_cell.length_c   1.000
_cell.angle_alpha   90.00
_cell.angle_beta   90.00
_cell.angle_gamma   90.00
#
_symmetry.space_group_name_H-M   'P 1'
#
loop_
_entity.id
_entity.type
_entity.pdbx_description
1 polymer ?
#
loop_
_entity_poly.entity_id
_entity_poly.type
_entity_poly.pdbx_seq_one_letter_code
_entity_poly.pdbx_strand_id
1 'polypeptide(L)'
;MESFISAKKRRLPSNTPPPRFSRTDETVDLDDSESTDFKLALLSSLHPSLDQSALLDVLLAYEGCVEKASASLKNPDPTQRKSGPVIGHQSSLSSYIAPPTTAGDESPAKKLKLLSRRGKTLHLYSPDDVEAHTPCSVIHNFLSPEVASALLEELLDEAITFERMTFKLFDNVVQSPHTACFYVESLEEQQRQKTEYIYNGGVVDACQAPIYKLNLILIGTTRISTHHNGKKLKYQSPDRWRPNAAFVNCYKGGAESVGYHSDQLTYLGPRTIIGSISLGVSREFRVRRVVPQEAESKVKTKDDSDAEGQIAIHLPHNSLLVMHAEMQEEWKHSIAPAQAIDPHPIAGNKRINITYRNYKPNLHPKYTPKCKCNVPAILRVVQKKKENWGRYFWMCYAGNVPGQDGCTYFEWAQFDDDGNPIWKKTKGGAEGGGGKVSEIGAVVQAPEDTKSIET
;
A
#
# COMPACT_ATOMS: atom_id res chain seq x y z
N MET A 1 38.45 29.11 -56.05
CA MET A 1 37.00 29.00 -55.82
C MET A 1 36.79 29.44 -54.37
N GLU A 2 36.94 30.73 -54.05
CA GLU A 2 35.92 31.79 -54.18
C GLU A 2 34.66 31.42 -53.37
N SER A 3 34.14 32.18 -52.39
CA SER A 3 34.27 33.60 -52.01
C SER A 3 33.60 33.81 -50.62
N PHE A 4 34.15 34.60 -49.67
CA PHE A 4 33.79 36.00 -49.30
C PHE A 4 32.30 36.17 -48.82
N ILE A 5 31.87 36.86 -47.72
CA ILE A 5 32.33 38.02 -46.93
C ILE A 5 31.54 38.16 -45.61
N SER A 6 32.19 38.78 -44.62
CA SER A 6 31.66 39.31 -43.35
C SER A 6 31.08 40.74 -43.46
N ALA A 7 30.06 41.01 -42.62
CA ALA A 7 29.68 42.30 -42.00
C ALA A 7 28.98 43.43 -42.81
N LYS A 8 27.84 43.92 -42.27
CA LYS A 8 27.70 45.31 -41.75
C LYS A 8 26.36 45.59 -41.02
N LYS A 9 26.49 46.19 -39.82
CA LYS A 9 25.46 46.98 -39.11
C LYS A 9 25.06 48.22 -39.92
N ARG A 10 23.79 48.65 -39.84
CA ARG A 10 23.41 50.06 -40.09
C ARG A 10 22.23 50.52 -39.21
N ARG A 11 22.30 51.80 -38.85
CA ARG A 11 21.56 52.57 -37.83
C ARG A 11 20.10 52.90 -38.20
N LEU A 12 19.31 53.18 -37.15
CA LEU A 12 17.99 53.84 -37.11
C LEU A 12 17.96 55.23 -37.77
N PRO A 13 16.77 55.68 -38.18
CA PRO A 13 16.37 57.08 -38.04
C PRO A 13 15.10 57.26 -37.17
N SER A 14 15.07 58.36 -36.43
CA SER A 14 13.98 58.85 -35.56
C SER A 14 13.10 59.89 -36.25
N ASN A 15 11.88 60.04 -35.72
CA ASN A 15 10.89 61.13 -35.83
C ASN A 15 9.74 61.01 -36.85
N THR A 16 8.54 60.67 -36.33
CA THR A 16 7.28 61.42 -36.56
C THR A 16 6.22 61.07 -35.47
N PRO A 17 5.28 61.98 -35.14
CA PRO A 17 4.57 62.09 -33.85
C PRO A 17 3.28 61.22 -33.76
N PRO A 18 2.61 61.14 -32.58
CA PRO A 18 1.68 60.05 -32.27
C PRO A 18 0.24 60.35 -32.70
N PRO A 19 -0.57 59.33 -33.07
CA PRO A 19 -2.02 59.44 -33.04
C PRO A 19 -2.59 58.73 -31.80
N ARG A 20 -3.25 59.54 -30.98
CA ARG A 20 -4.46 59.31 -30.16
C ARG A 20 -4.81 57.89 -29.71
N PHE A 21 -4.82 57.73 -28.38
CA PHE A 21 -5.60 56.73 -27.65
C PHE A 21 -7.08 56.76 -28.07
N SER A 22 -7.57 55.65 -28.57
CA SER A 22 -8.98 55.25 -28.47
C SER A 22 -9.04 53.95 -27.69
N ARG A 23 -9.69 53.98 -26.53
CA ARG A 23 -10.09 52.79 -25.78
C ARG A 23 -11.03 51.97 -26.67
N THR A 24 -10.58 50.80 -27.09
CA THR A 24 -11.47 49.71 -27.50
C THR A 24 -11.24 48.55 -26.55
N ASP A 25 -12.30 48.24 -25.84
CA ASP A 25 -12.48 47.09 -24.96
C ASP A 25 -12.54 45.86 -25.88
N GLU A 26 -11.40 45.19 -26.09
CA GLU A 26 -11.35 43.90 -26.80
C GLU A 26 -10.90 42.83 -25.82
N THR A 27 -11.86 42.00 -25.45
CA THR A 27 -11.69 40.69 -24.83
C THR A 27 -10.81 39.83 -25.75
N VAL A 28 -9.57 39.60 -25.33
CA VAL A 28 -8.68 38.66 -26.01
C VAL A 28 -9.06 37.26 -25.51
N ASP A 29 -9.76 36.50 -26.35
CA ASP A 29 -9.88 35.05 -26.18
C ASP A 29 -8.46 34.46 -26.27
N LEU A 30 -7.90 34.07 -25.13
CA LEU A 30 -6.59 33.43 -25.04
C LEU A 30 -6.72 31.96 -25.43
N ASP A 31 -6.25 31.66 -26.64
CA ASP A 31 -6.10 30.33 -27.21
C ASP A 31 -5.15 29.45 -26.37
N ASP A 32 -5.44 28.16 -26.33
CA ASP A 32 -4.75 27.13 -25.52
C ASP A 32 -3.39 26.71 -26.14
N SER A 33 -2.82 27.56 -26.99
CA SER A 33 -1.64 27.28 -27.83
C SER A 33 -0.32 27.87 -27.31
N GLU A 34 -0.34 28.62 -26.22
CA GLU A 34 0.88 29.22 -25.64
C GLU A 34 1.69 28.22 -24.80
N SER A 35 3.01 28.18 -25.03
CA SER A 35 3.96 27.33 -24.30
C SER A 35 3.93 27.61 -22.79
N THR A 36 4.06 26.57 -21.97
CA THR A 36 4.14 26.67 -20.49
C THR A 36 5.23 27.65 -20.05
N ASP A 37 6.36 27.73 -20.76
CA ASP A 37 7.45 28.66 -20.44
C ASP A 37 7.04 30.13 -20.62
N PHE A 38 6.18 30.42 -21.60
CA PHE A 38 5.65 31.77 -21.83
C PHE A 38 4.66 32.15 -20.71
N LYS A 39 3.77 31.22 -20.34
CA LYS A 39 2.80 31.40 -19.24
C LYS A 39 3.50 31.60 -17.90
N LEU A 40 4.61 30.89 -17.65
CA LEU A 40 5.46 31.08 -16.47
C LEU A 40 6.19 32.43 -16.47
N ALA A 41 6.72 32.87 -17.61
CA ALA A 41 7.35 34.18 -17.73
C ALA A 41 6.35 35.31 -17.46
N LEU A 42 5.12 35.16 -17.94
CA LEU A 42 4.03 36.11 -17.69
C LEU A 42 3.65 36.17 -16.21
N LEU A 43 3.50 35.01 -15.56
CA LEU A 43 3.23 34.93 -14.12
C LEU A 43 4.39 35.48 -13.27
N SER A 44 5.63 35.25 -13.67
CA SER A 44 6.82 35.77 -12.98
C SER A 44 6.91 37.29 -13.09
N SER A 45 6.51 37.86 -14.23
CA SER A 45 6.39 39.32 -14.38
C SER A 45 5.25 39.90 -13.53
N LEU A 46 4.15 39.18 -13.35
CA LEU A 46 3.00 39.63 -12.56
C LEU A 46 3.22 39.46 -11.05
N HIS A 47 4.05 38.49 -10.65
CA HIS A 47 4.35 38.16 -9.25
C HIS A 47 5.86 37.97 -9.01
N PRO A 48 6.67 39.04 -9.03
CA PRO A 48 8.13 38.96 -8.98
C PRO A 48 8.71 38.41 -7.66
N SER A 49 7.88 38.32 -6.61
CA SER A 49 8.27 37.86 -5.28
C SER A 49 8.16 36.34 -5.09
N LEU A 50 7.64 35.62 -6.08
CA LEU A 50 7.45 34.17 -6.04
C LEU A 50 8.46 33.47 -6.94
N ASP A 51 8.96 32.34 -6.48
CA ASP A 51 9.88 31.47 -7.22
C ASP A 51 9.15 30.71 -8.33
N GLN A 52 9.90 30.35 -9.37
CA GLN A 52 9.34 29.73 -10.58
C GLN A 52 8.63 28.41 -10.30
N SER A 53 9.07 27.64 -9.30
CA SER A 53 8.41 26.42 -8.82
C SER A 53 7.00 26.70 -8.32
N ALA A 54 6.83 27.69 -7.44
CA ALA A 54 5.51 28.07 -6.94
C ALA A 54 4.59 28.59 -8.04
N LEU A 55 5.13 29.31 -9.03
CA LEU A 55 4.35 29.80 -10.17
C LEU A 55 3.90 28.66 -11.09
N LEU A 56 4.74 27.63 -11.28
CA LEU A 56 4.38 26.43 -12.03
C LEU A 56 3.29 25.62 -11.33
N ASP A 57 3.39 25.46 -10.02
CA ASP A 57 2.41 24.75 -9.22
C ASP A 57 1.03 25.43 -9.29
N VAL A 58 0.99 26.75 -9.19
CA VAL A 58 -0.25 27.52 -9.32
C VAL A 58 -0.79 27.47 -10.76
N LEU A 59 0.08 27.54 -11.77
CA LEU A 59 -0.34 27.46 -13.16
C LEU A 59 -0.95 26.08 -13.50
N LEU A 60 -0.37 25.00 -12.96
CA LEU A 60 -0.91 23.64 -13.08
C LEU A 60 -2.25 23.47 -12.35
N ALA A 61 -2.41 24.10 -11.19
CA ALA A 61 -3.66 24.07 -10.42
C ALA A 61 -4.85 24.70 -11.16
N TYR A 62 -4.59 25.62 -12.10
CA TYR A 62 -5.60 26.27 -12.92
C TYR A 62 -5.55 25.86 -14.40
N GLU A 63 -5.11 24.63 -14.67
CA GLU A 63 -5.12 24.03 -16.02
C GLU A 63 -4.38 24.89 -17.08
N GLY A 64 -3.33 25.60 -16.67
CA GLY A 64 -2.58 26.47 -17.58
C GLY A 64 -3.23 27.83 -17.85
N CYS A 65 -4.25 28.23 -17.08
CA CYS A 65 -4.88 29.54 -17.17
C CYS A 65 -4.15 30.57 -16.29
N VAL A 66 -3.40 31.48 -16.93
CA VAL A 66 -2.60 32.53 -16.25
C VAL A 66 -3.47 33.50 -15.45
N GLU A 67 -4.66 33.81 -15.93
CA GLU A 67 -5.58 34.77 -15.31
C GLU A 67 -6.09 34.26 -13.95
N LYS A 68 -6.57 33.01 -13.92
CA LYS A 68 -7.04 32.35 -12.70
C LYS A 68 -5.90 32.13 -11.71
N ALA A 69 -4.74 31.71 -12.21
CA ALA A 69 -3.51 31.57 -11.42
C ALA A 69 -3.11 32.89 -10.76
N SER A 70 -3.09 33.98 -11.52
CA SER A 70 -2.72 35.31 -11.03
C SER A 70 -3.73 35.88 -10.05
N ALA A 71 -5.03 35.62 -10.23
CA ALA A 71 -6.08 36.06 -9.31
C ALA A 71 -5.96 35.37 -7.94
N SER A 72 -5.61 34.08 -7.92
CA SER A 72 -5.38 33.31 -6.69
C SER A 72 -4.20 33.84 -5.87
N LEU A 73 -3.13 34.26 -6.55
CA LEU A 73 -1.92 34.79 -5.92
C LEU A 73 -2.09 36.18 -5.29
N LYS A 74 -3.13 36.95 -5.65
CA LYS A 74 -3.37 38.30 -5.12
C LYS A 74 -4.03 38.32 -3.74
N ASN A 75 -4.64 37.21 -3.30
CA ASN A 75 -5.29 37.10 -1.99
C ASN A 75 -4.67 35.97 -1.15
N PRO A 76 -3.53 36.21 -0.49
CA PRO A 76 -2.96 35.22 0.43
C PRO A 76 -3.78 35.17 1.73
N ASP A 77 -4.46 34.06 1.99
CA ASP A 77 -5.08 33.76 3.28
C ASP A 77 -3.98 33.42 4.31
N PRO A 78 -3.83 34.16 5.44
CA PRO A 78 -2.63 34.10 6.26
C PRO A 78 -2.72 32.99 7.32
N THR A 79 -2.70 31.72 6.92
CA THR A 79 -2.46 30.62 7.87
C THR A 79 -1.61 29.51 7.26
N GLN A 80 -0.29 29.68 7.23
CA GLN A 80 0.65 28.55 7.35
C GLN A 80 2.08 29.04 7.62
N ARG A 81 2.55 28.78 8.85
CA ARG A 81 3.94 29.01 9.26
C ARG A 81 4.86 27.98 8.61
N LYS A 82 5.97 28.44 8.03
CA LYS A 82 7.05 27.62 7.48
C LYS A 82 7.72 26.79 8.59
N SER A 83 7.84 25.48 8.39
CA SER A 83 8.73 24.61 9.18
C SER A 83 10.04 24.38 8.40
N GLY A 84 11.15 24.18 9.14
CA GLY A 84 12.52 24.16 8.64
C GLY A 84 12.89 22.97 7.73
N PRO A 85 14.19 22.73 7.45
CA PRO A 85 14.63 21.84 6.38
C PRO A 85 14.42 20.38 6.78
N VAL A 86 13.26 19.83 6.45
CA VAL A 86 12.94 18.42 6.52
C VAL A 86 12.86 17.93 5.07
N ILE A 87 13.50 16.79 4.77
CA ILE A 87 13.42 16.11 3.47
C ILE A 87 11.94 16.04 3.07
N GLY A 88 11.61 16.71 1.96
CA GLY A 88 10.29 17.23 1.68
C GLY A 88 9.19 16.18 1.65
N HIS A 89 8.18 16.35 2.49
CA HIS A 89 6.89 15.70 2.32
C HIS A 89 6.13 16.43 1.22
N GLN A 90 5.78 15.74 0.15
CA GLN A 90 4.94 16.32 -0.91
C GLN A 90 3.50 16.42 -0.39
N SER A 91 2.97 17.64 -0.30
CA SER A 91 1.58 17.90 0.09
C SER A 91 0.61 17.41 -0.98
N SER A 92 -0.60 17.00 -0.58
CA SER A 92 -1.64 16.62 -1.53
C SER A 92 -2.24 17.81 -2.26
N LEU A 93 -2.65 17.63 -3.52
CA LEU A 93 -3.36 18.67 -4.28
C LEU A 93 -4.70 19.06 -3.64
N SER A 94 -5.30 18.18 -2.82
CA SER A 94 -6.56 18.46 -2.13
C SER A 94 -6.46 19.61 -1.11
N SER A 95 -5.28 19.88 -0.54
CA SER A 95 -5.07 21.01 0.37
C SER A 95 -4.98 22.37 -0.34
N TYR A 96 -4.75 22.38 -1.65
CA TYR A 96 -4.67 23.61 -2.45
C TYR A 96 -6.01 23.99 -3.10
N ILE A 97 -6.99 23.09 -3.09
CA ILE A 97 -8.31 23.29 -3.69
C ILE A 97 -9.35 23.39 -2.56
N ALA A 98 -9.33 24.49 -1.82
CA ALA A 98 -10.49 24.89 -1.02
C ALA A 98 -11.50 25.61 -1.93
N PRO A 99 -12.81 25.28 -1.89
CA PRO A 99 -13.81 26.09 -2.60
C PRO A 99 -13.83 27.51 -2.01
N PRO A 100 -14.05 28.56 -2.83
CA PRO A 100 -14.16 29.92 -2.33
C PRO A 100 -15.30 29.99 -1.32
N THR A 101 -14.97 30.37 -0.08
CA THR A 101 -15.94 30.65 0.97
C THR A 101 -16.73 31.90 0.61
N THR A 102 -17.85 31.73 -0.09
CA THR A 102 -18.94 32.71 -0.01
C THR A 102 -19.64 32.49 1.33
N ALA A 103 -19.58 33.51 2.19
CA ALA A 103 -20.24 33.53 3.47
C ALA A 103 -21.74 33.21 3.32
N GLY A 104 -22.22 32.23 4.10
CA GLY A 104 -23.64 31.94 4.28
C GLY A 104 -24.17 30.75 3.48
N ASP A 105 -23.74 29.53 3.80
CA ASP A 105 -24.66 28.38 3.91
C ASP A 105 -23.95 27.22 4.63
N GLU A 106 -24.51 26.76 5.75
CA GLU A 106 -24.04 25.55 6.42
C GLU A 106 -24.42 24.33 5.56
N SER A 107 -23.48 23.87 4.75
CA SER A 107 -23.54 22.56 4.09
C SER A 107 -22.13 21.98 3.98
N PRO A 108 -21.93 20.69 4.33
CA PRO A 108 -20.60 20.11 4.41
C PRO A 108 -19.93 20.10 3.03
N ALA A 109 -18.75 20.74 2.95
CA ALA A 109 -17.92 20.79 1.75
C ALA A 109 -17.69 19.37 1.19
N LYS A 110 -18.13 19.14 -0.06
CA LYS A 110 -17.89 17.88 -0.78
C LYS A 110 -16.40 17.79 -1.11
N LYS A 111 -15.64 17.02 -0.33
CA LYS A 111 -14.25 16.62 -0.67
C LYS A 111 -14.27 15.98 -2.08
N LEU A 112 -13.45 16.51 -2.99
CA LEU A 112 -13.23 15.92 -4.32
C LEU A 112 -12.74 14.48 -4.16
N LYS A 113 -13.50 13.50 -4.66
CA LYS A 113 -13.09 12.09 -4.65
C LYS A 113 -11.97 11.90 -5.68
N LEU A 114 -10.76 11.62 -5.21
CA LEU A 114 -9.61 11.27 -6.03
C LEU A 114 -9.82 9.82 -6.51
N LEU A 115 -10.54 9.62 -7.62
CA LEU A 115 -10.83 8.28 -8.13
C LEU A 115 -9.66 7.75 -8.96
N SER A 116 -9.16 6.55 -8.63
CA SER A 116 -8.28 5.79 -9.51
C SER A 116 -9.03 5.45 -10.79
N ARG A 117 -8.43 5.75 -11.95
CA ARG A 117 -9.00 5.42 -13.28
C ARG A 117 -8.20 4.28 -13.90
N ARG A 118 -8.85 3.41 -14.67
CA ARG A 118 -8.20 2.32 -15.41
C ARG A 118 -6.99 2.86 -16.18
N GLY A 119 -5.81 2.29 -15.95
CA GLY A 119 -4.56 2.68 -16.61
C GLY A 119 -3.82 3.89 -16.01
N LYS A 120 -4.34 4.56 -14.97
CA LYS A 120 -3.62 5.63 -14.25
C LYS A 120 -3.49 5.30 -12.76
N THR A 121 -2.26 5.31 -12.26
CA THR A 121 -1.98 5.14 -10.83
C THR A 121 -2.33 6.42 -10.08
N LEU A 122 -3.14 6.29 -9.03
CA LEU A 122 -3.45 7.37 -8.11
C LEU A 122 -2.33 7.47 -7.06
N HIS A 123 -1.57 8.56 -7.04
CA HIS A 123 -0.51 8.75 -6.06
C HIS A 123 -1.03 9.51 -4.84
N LEU A 124 -0.88 8.92 -3.65
CA LEU A 124 -1.31 9.48 -2.38
C LEU A 124 -0.09 9.78 -1.52
N TYR A 125 -0.04 11.01 -1.01
CA TYR A 125 1.07 11.51 -0.19
C TYR A 125 0.62 11.91 1.21
N SER A 126 -0.62 12.40 1.37
CA SER A 126 -1.13 12.81 2.68
C SER A 126 -1.80 11.65 3.42
N PRO A 127 -1.69 11.57 4.76
CA PRO A 127 -2.41 10.60 5.57
C PRO A 127 -3.93 10.62 5.35
N ASP A 128 -4.51 11.80 5.21
CA ASP A 128 -5.96 11.97 5.06
C ASP A 128 -6.48 11.38 3.75
N ASP A 129 -5.74 11.57 2.65
CA ASP A 129 -6.14 10.96 1.37
C ASP A 129 -5.95 9.45 1.39
N VAL A 130 -4.91 8.94 2.08
CA VAL A 130 -4.70 7.50 2.22
C VAL A 130 -5.88 6.85 2.93
N GLU A 131 -6.34 7.43 4.05
CA GLU A 131 -7.49 6.93 4.80
C GLU A 131 -8.81 7.08 4.04
N ALA A 132 -8.94 8.10 3.20
CA ALA A 132 -10.15 8.33 2.41
C ALA A 132 -10.30 7.35 1.23
N HIS A 133 -9.20 6.83 0.68
CA HIS A 133 -9.21 6.05 -0.56
C HIS A 133 -8.78 4.59 -0.39
N THR A 134 -8.23 4.22 0.77
CA THR A 134 -7.69 2.88 1.02
C THR A 134 -8.04 2.41 2.43
N PRO A 135 -8.02 1.09 2.71
CA PRO A 135 -8.18 0.56 4.07
C PRO A 135 -6.87 0.67 4.86
N CYS A 136 -6.10 1.74 4.65
CA CYS A 136 -4.83 1.97 5.31
C CYS A 136 -4.83 3.34 6.00
N SER A 137 -4.06 3.44 7.08
CA SER A 137 -3.72 4.69 7.74
C SER A 137 -2.22 4.92 7.70
N VAL A 138 -1.78 6.17 7.60
CA VAL A 138 -0.36 6.53 7.65
C VAL A 138 -0.08 7.52 8.77
N ILE A 139 1.04 7.33 9.47
CA ILE A 139 1.62 8.28 10.40
C ILE A 139 3.06 8.53 9.98
N HIS A 140 3.34 9.72 9.47
CA HIS A 140 4.70 10.15 9.16
C HIS A 140 5.45 10.57 10.42
N ASN A 141 6.78 10.49 10.40
CA ASN A 141 7.66 10.81 11.52
C ASN A 141 7.20 10.10 12.80
N PHE A 142 6.87 8.81 12.69
CA PHE A 142 6.22 8.05 13.75
C PHE A 142 7.09 7.93 15.01
N LEU A 143 8.39 7.69 14.82
CA LEU A 143 9.39 7.64 15.88
C LEU A 143 10.06 9.01 16.04
N SER A 144 10.68 9.26 17.19
CA SER A 144 11.61 10.40 17.29
C SER A 144 12.76 10.22 16.28
N PRO A 145 13.33 11.30 15.72
CA PRO A 145 14.41 11.19 14.74
C PRO A 145 15.61 10.38 15.24
N GLU A 146 15.93 10.49 16.52
CA GLU A 146 17.03 9.76 17.17
C GLU A 146 16.74 8.26 17.22
N VAL A 147 15.52 7.89 17.64
CA VAL A 147 15.09 6.48 17.70
C VAL A 147 14.98 5.89 16.29
N ALA A 148 14.46 6.64 15.32
CA ALA A 148 14.36 6.19 13.92
C ALA A 148 15.74 5.93 13.30
N SER A 149 16.71 6.81 13.58
CA SER A 149 18.08 6.70 13.07
C SER A 149 18.81 5.52 13.71
N ALA A 150 18.78 5.40 15.04
CA ALA A 150 19.39 4.29 15.76
C ALA A 150 18.80 2.92 15.35
N LEU A 151 17.47 2.86 15.20
CA LEU A 151 16.78 1.68 14.68
C LEU A 151 17.22 1.33 13.26
N LEU A 152 17.35 2.33 12.39
CA LEU A 152 17.78 2.13 11.01
C LEU A 152 19.22 1.61 10.95
N GLU A 153 20.15 2.20 11.71
CA GLU A 153 21.55 1.75 11.76
C GLU A 153 21.66 0.30 12.22
N GLU A 154 21.02 -0.06 13.34
CA GLU A 154 21.03 -1.43 13.84
C GLU A 154 20.48 -2.43 12.81
N LEU A 155 19.35 -2.11 12.17
CA LEU A 155 18.77 -3.00 11.16
C LEU A 155 19.58 -3.05 9.87
N LEU A 156 20.35 -2.02 9.53
CA LEU A 156 21.26 -2.06 8.38
C LEU A 156 22.43 -3.02 8.64
N ASP A 157 22.94 -3.03 9.88
CA ASP A 157 24.00 -3.96 10.30
C ASP A 157 23.48 -5.40 10.30
N GLU A 158 22.28 -5.65 10.85
CA GLU A 158 21.66 -6.97 10.83
C GLU A 158 21.29 -7.43 9.40
N ALA A 159 20.86 -6.50 8.53
CA ALA A 159 20.46 -6.79 7.16
C ALA A 159 21.57 -7.39 6.28
N ILE A 160 22.84 -7.32 6.72
CA ILE A 160 23.96 -8.02 6.09
C ILE A 160 23.74 -9.54 6.10
N THR A 161 23.09 -10.06 7.13
CA THR A 161 22.80 -11.49 7.32
C THR A 161 21.47 -11.93 6.70
N PHE A 162 20.67 -11.01 6.17
CA PHE A 162 19.35 -11.36 5.65
C PHE A 162 19.47 -12.17 4.37
N GLU A 163 18.58 -13.15 4.24
CA GLU A 163 18.57 -14.07 3.11
C GLU A 163 17.41 -13.80 2.16
N ARG A 164 17.58 -14.26 0.92
CA ARG A 164 16.50 -14.23 -0.07
C ARG A 164 15.74 -15.55 -0.03
N MET A 165 14.49 -15.50 0.41
CA MET A 165 13.62 -16.67 0.45
C MET A 165 13.37 -17.25 -0.96
N THR A 166 13.37 -18.58 -1.07
CA THR A 166 13.04 -19.31 -2.30
C THR A 166 11.67 -20.00 -2.16
N PHE A 167 10.87 -19.99 -3.22
CA PHE A 167 9.54 -20.60 -3.24
C PHE A 167 9.19 -21.06 -4.66
N LYS A 168 8.17 -21.92 -4.80
CA LYS A 168 7.74 -22.45 -6.11
C LYS A 168 6.51 -21.69 -6.62
N LEU A 169 6.62 -21.13 -7.83
CA LEU A 169 5.56 -20.42 -8.54
C LEU A 169 5.40 -21.01 -9.96
N PHE A 170 4.22 -21.56 -10.26
CA PHE A 170 3.93 -22.24 -11.55
C PHE A 170 5.02 -23.25 -11.93
N ASP A 171 5.34 -24.14 -11.00
CA ASP A 171 6.40 -25.13 -11.11
C ASP A 171 7.85 -24.65 -11.17
N ASN A 172 8.08 -23.35 -11.25
CA ASN A 172 9.41 -22.76 -11.23
C ASN A 172 9.83 -22.43 -9.81
N VAL A 173 11.04 -22.86 -9.42
CA VAL A 173 11.68 -22.37 -8.19
C VAL A 173 12.17 -20.95 -8.46
N VAL A 174 11.60 -19.99 -7.75
CA VAL A 174 11.94 -18.58 -7.84
C VAL A 174 12.48 -18.09 -6.50
N GLN A 175 13.22 -16.99 -6.56
CA GLN A 175 13.82 -16.36 -5.40
C GLN A 175 13.24 -14.96 -5.20
N SER A 176 13.04 -14.56 -3.95
CA SER A 176 12.60 -13.21 -3.61
C SER A 176 13.54 -12.15 -4.22
N PRO A 177 13.01 -11.03 -4.75
CA PRO A 177 13.84 -9.94 -5.27
C PRO A 177 14.51 -9.12 -4.17
N HIS A 178 14.19 -9.38 -2.90
CA HIS A 178 14.69 -8.66 -1.73
C HIS A 178 15.08 -9.66 -0.63
N THR A 179 15.91 -9.21 0.30
CA THR A 179 16.36 -9.99 1.46
C THR A 179 15.44 -9.75 2.67
N ALA A 180 15.26 -10.73 3.54
CA ALA A 180 14.45 -10.58 4.74
C ALA A 180 14.98 -11.42 5.92
N CYS A 181 14.60 -11.04 7.14
CA CYS A 181 14.59 -11.95 8.30
C CYS A 181 13.25 -11.88 9.05
N PHE A 182 12.89 -13.00 9.67
CA PHE A 182 11.72 -13.10 10.53
C PHE A 182 12.12 -12.94 12.00
N TYR A 183 11.37 -12.16 12.76
CA TYR A 183 11.62 -11.87 14.16
C TYR A 183 10.40 -12.23 15.01
N VAL A 184 10.68 -12.68 16.24
CA VAL A 184 9.67 -13.03 17.25
C VAL A 184 10.06 -12.46 18.62
N GLU A 185 9.09 -12.31 19.52
CA GLU A 185 9.23 -11.60 20.80
C GLU A 185 10.23 -12.27 21.76
N SER A 186 10.34 -13.61 21.74
CA SER A 186 11.19 -14.36 22.68
C SER A 186 12.07 -15.44 22.04
N LEU A 187 13.15 -15.83 22.75
CA LEU A 187 14.00 -16.97 22.38
C LEU A 187 13.21 -18.29 22.32
N GLU A 188 12.24 -18.47 23.22
CA GLU A 188 11.38 -19.65 23.23
C GLU A 188 10.50 -19.69 21.97
N GLU A 189 9.94 -18.54 21.56
CA GLU A 189 9.24 -18.44 20.27
C GLU A 189 10.18 -18.62 19.09
N GLN A 190 11.43 -18.17 19.16
CA GLN A 190 12.40 -18.38 18.08
C GLN A 190 12.65 -19.87 17.87
N GLN A 191 12.81 -20.63 18.96
CA GLN A 191 12.94 -22.08 18.92
C GLN A 191 11.68 -22.74 18.36
N ARG A 192 10.50 -22.36 18.87
CA ARG A 192 9.21 -22.86 18.37
C ARG A 192 9.00 -22.55 16.89
N GLN A 193 9.43 -21.39 16.42
CA GLN A 193 9.29 -21.01 15.01
C GLN A 193 10.13 -21.88 14.10
N LYS A 194 11.35 -22.22 14.52
CA LYS A 194 12.24 -23.14 13.82
C LYS A 194 11.71 -24.57 13.77
N THR A 195 10.76 -24.94 14.63
CA THR A 195 10.30 -26.33 14.75
C THR A 195 8.83 -26.53 14.39
N GLU A 196 7.97 -25.51 14.54
CA GLU A 196 6.52 -25.67 14.55
C GLU A 196 5.81 -24.82 13.49
N TYR A 197 6.38 -23.67 13.09
CA TYR A 197 5.74 -22.76 12.14
C TYR A 197 6.28 -22.97 10.72
N ILE A 198 5.34 -22.98 9.77
CA ILE A 198 5.65 -23.22 8.37
C ILE A 198 5.18 -22.01 7.56
N TYR A 199 6.12 -21.35 6.89
CA TYR A 199 5.84 -20.23 6.00
C TYR A 199 6.32 -20.57 4.59
N ASN A 200 5.45 -20.34 3.60
CA ASN A 200 5.68 -20.82 2.23
C ASN A 200 6.06 -22.32 2.16
N GLY A 201 5.54 -23.12 3.10
CA GLY A 201 5.74 -24.56 3.14
C GLY A 201 7.16 -25.02 3.54
N GLY A 202 8.01 -24.09 4.00
CA GLY A 202 9.26 -24.40 4.69
C GLY A 202 9.28 -23.83 6.12
N VAL A 203 10.24 -24.28 6.91
CA VAL A 203 10.61 -23.60 8.15
C VAL A 203 11.38 -22.33 7.76
N VAL A 204 11.06 -21.22 8.41
CA VAL A 204 11.84 -19.98 8.26
C VAL A 204 12.70 -19.83 9.50
N ASP A 205 14.01 -19.69 9.30
CA ASP A 205 14.91 -19.33 10.39
C ASP A 205 14.53 -17.95 10.94
N ALA A 206 14.14 -17.93 12.21
CA ALA A 206 13.83 -16.70 12.92
C ALA A 206 15.12 -16.11 13.53
N CYS A 207 15.33 -14.81 13.33
CA CYS A 207 16.25 -13.98 14.11
C CYS A 207 15.60 -13.66 15.47
N GLN A 208 16.41 -13.52 16.51
CA GLN A 208 15.92 -13.01 17.79
C GLN A 208 15.65 -11.51 17.64
N ALA A 209 14.46 -11.04 18.04
CA ALA A 209 14.20 -9.61 18.09
C ALA A 209 15.07 -8.94 19.17
N PRO A 210 15.69 -7.80 18.89
CA PRO A 210 16.16 -6.91 19.94
C PRO A 210 14.98 -6.57 20.87
N ILE A 211 15.17 -6.82 22.17
CA ILE A 211 14.14 -6.86 23.23
C ILE A 211 13.31 -5.57 23.36
N TYR A 212 13.74 -4.44 22.80
CA TYR A 212 13.25 -3.11 23.14
C TYR A 212 12.25 -2.47 22.15
N LYS A 213 11.79 -3.14 21.09
CA LYS A 213 11.06 -2.51 19.97
C LYS A 213 9.54 -2.75 19.86
N LEU A 214 8.91 -3.53 20.74
CA LEU A 214 7.46 -3.74 20.70
C LEU A 214 6.63 -2.67 21.45
N ASN A 215 7.20 -1.84 22.33
CA ASN A 215 6.40 -0.85 23.08
C ASN A 215 5.80 0.28 22.20
N LEU A 216 6.21 0.38 20.93
CA LEU A 216 5.72 1.35 19.93
C LEU A 216 4.23 1.18 19.57
N ILE A 217 3.63 0.03 19.87
CA ILE A 217 2.28 -0.37 19.45
C ILE A 217 1.16 0.50 20.06
N LEU A 218 1.41 1.17 21.20
CA LEU A 218 0.41 1.98 21.91
C LEU A 218 -0.21 3.07 21.03
N ILE A 219 0.59 3.70 20.15
CA ILE A 219 0.14 4.84 19.33
C ILE A 219 -0.77 4.37 18.16
N GLY A 220 -0.53 3.18 17.62
CA GLY A 220 -1.37 2.60 16.55
C GLY A 220 -2.75 2.16 17.03
N THR A 221 -2.91 1.85 18.32
CA THR A 221 -4.17 1.29 18.84
C THR A 221 -5.35 2.25 18.77
N THR A 222 -5.12 3.57 18.86
CA THR A 222 -6.17 4.57 18.69
C THR A 222 -6.72 4.58 17.27
N ARG A 223 -5.85 4.69 16.24
CA ARG A 223 -6.29 4.68 14.83
C ARG A 223 -6.99 3.37 14.45
N ILE A 224 -6.51 2.25 14.98
CA ILE A 224 -7.16 0.94 14.83
C ILE A 224 -8.59 0.96 15.41
N SER A 225 -8.75 1.49 16.62
CA SER A 225 -10.04 1.51 17.31
C SER A 225 -11.07 2.47 16.68
N THR A 226 -10.61 3.53 16.03
CA THR A 226 -11.49 4.54 15.40
C THR A 226 -11.83 4.23 13.95
N HIS A 227 -11.09 3.31 13.31
CA HIS A 227 -11.39 2.88 11.93
C HIS A 227 -12.82 2.33 11.84
N HIS A 228 -13.48 2.52 10.68
CA HIS A 228 -14.92 2.25 10.49
C HIS A 228 -15.85 2.93 11.51
N ASN A 229 -15.52 4.13 11.96
CA ASN A 229 -16.26 4.86 13.00
C ASN A 229 -16.42 4.03 14.30
N GLY A 230 -15.42 3.22 14.62
CA GLY A 230 -15.42 2.33 15.78
C GLY A 230 -16.32 1.10 15.66
N LYS A 231 -16.90 0.83 14.49
CA LYS A 231 -17.69 -0.38 14.26
C LYS A 231 -16.79 -1.55 13.89
N LYS A 232 -16.86 -2.59 14.71
CA LYS A 232 -16.21 -3.88 14.49
C LYS A 232 -16.80 -4.59 13.26
N LEU A 233 -15.94 -5.09 12.38
CA LEU A 233 -16.33 -5.95 11.25
C LEU A 233 -16.56 -7.41 11.70
N LYS A 234 -17.33 -8.15 10.91
CA LYS A 234 -17.49 -9.60 11.12
C LYS A 234 -16.14 -10.30 11.02
N TYR A 235 -15.83 -11.18 11.99
CA TYR A 235 -14.57 -11.91 12.15
C TYR A 235 -13.38 -11.05 12.63
N GLN A 236 -13.56 -9.75 12.86
CA GLN A 236 -12.50 -8.93 13.44
C GLN A 236 -12.37 -9.28 14.93
N SER A 237 -11.16 -9.44 15.44
CA SER A 237 -10.97 -9.66 16.88
C SER A 237 -11.25 -8.36 17.66
N PRO A 238 -11.98 -8.41 18.79
CA PRO A 238 -12.21 -7.24 19.65
C PRO A 238 -10.99 -6.90 20.51
N ASP A 239 -10.04 -7.83 20.60
CA ASP A 239 -8.86 -7.67 21.43
C ASP A 239 -7.96 -6.56 20.92
N ARG A 240 -7.26 -5.91 21.84
CA ARG A 240 -6.22 -4.95 21.49
C ARG A 240 -5.19 -5.61 20.59
N TRP A 241 -4.88 -4.97 19.47
CA TRP A 241 -3.83 -5.42 18.58
C TRP A 241 -2.47 -5.34 19.28
N ARG A 242 -1.83 -6.49 19.46
CA ARG A 242 -0.49 -6.66 20.05
C ARG A 242 0.32 -7.58 19.13
N PRO A 243 1.13 -7.06 18.19
CA PRO A 243 2.01 -7.90 17.42
C PRO A 243 3.01 -8.63 18.33
N ASN A 244 3.37 -9.83 17.90
CA ASN A 244 4.32 -10.74 18.56
C ASN A 244 5.33 -11.33 17.53
N ALA A 245 5.20 -10.93 16.27
CA ALA A 245 6.05 -11.35 15.17
C ALA A 245 6.29 -10.16 14.23
N ALA A 246 7.43 -10.15 13.55
CA ALA A 246 7.75 -9.16 12.53
C ALA A 246 8.55 -9.75 11.37
N PHE A 247 8.20 -9.39 10.14
CA PHE A 247 9.07 -9.61 8.98
C PHE A 247 9.83 -8.32 8.67
N VAL A 248 11.15 -8.36 8.74
CA VAL A 248 12.00 -7.24 8.33
C VAL A 248 12.51 -7.51 6.93
N ASN A 249 12.15 -6.64 6.00
CA ASN A 249 12.54 -6.71 4.60
C ASN A 249 13.55 -5.62 4.29
N CYS A 250 14.66 -5.97 3.65
CA CYS A 250 15.67 -5.04 3.14
C CYS A 250 15.63 -5.04 1.61
N TYR A 251 15.35 -3.87 1.04
CA TYR A 251 15.42 -3.57 -0.38
C TYR A 251 16.69 -2.77 -0.64
N LYS A 252 17.68 -3.35 -1.33
CA LYS A 252 19.01 -2.75 -1.54
C LYS A 252 19.02 -1.62 -2.58
N GLY A 253 18.00 -1.57 -3.45
CA GLY A 253 17.87 -0.55 -4.49
C GLY A 253 16.51 -0.58 -5.20
N GLY A 254 16.39 0.23 -6.26
CA GLY A 254 15.13 0.48 -6.96
C GLY A 254 14.54 -0.71 -7.70
N ALA A 255 15.38 -1.61 -8.19
CA ALA A 255 14.92 -2.82 -8.88
C ALA A 255 14.28 -3.85 -7.93
N GLU A 256 14.69 -3.88 -6.66
CA GLU A 256 14.15 -4.83 -5.69
C GLU A 256 12.70 -4.45 -5.33
N SER A 257 11.82 -5.45 -5.33
CA SER A 257 10.37 -5.26 -5.26
C SER A 257 9.68 -6.46 -4.62
N VAL A 258 8.37 -6.35 -4.39
CA VAL A 258 7.49 -7.48 -4.11
C VAL A 258 6.19 -7.30 -4.88
N GLY A 259 5.79 -8.32 -5.64
CA GLY A 259 4.59 -8.27 -6.48
C GLY A 259 3.28 -8.22 -5.68
N TYR A 260 2.16 -8.02 -6.37
CA TYR A 260 0.85 -7.94 -5.73
C TYR A 260 0.48 -9.23 -4.99
N HIS A 261 0.28 -9.11 -3.68
CA HIS A 261 -0.12 -10.20 -2.79
C HIS A 261 -1.05 -9.70 -1.67
N SER A 262 -1.60 -10.66 -0.92
CA SER A 262 -2.20 -10.43 0.39
C SER A 262 -1.40 -11.27 1.38
N ASP A 263 -1.27 -10.79 2.62
CA ASP A 263 -0.51 -11.51 3.66
C ASP A 263 -1.17 -12.86 3.98
N GLN A 264 -0.34 -13.85 4.33
CA GLN A 264 -0.83 -15.19 4.63
C GLN A 264 -1.60 -15.22 5.95
N LEU A 265 -2.87 -15.60 5.88
CA LEU A 265 -3.78 -15.54 7.02
C LEU A 265 -3.62 -16.69 8.02
N THR A 266 -2.87 -17.75 7.68
CA THR A 266 -2.79 -19.01 8.45
C THR A 266 -2.69 -18.81 9.96
N TYR A 267 -1.75 -17.98 10.41
CA TYR A 267 -1.50 -17.71 11.84
C TYR A 267 -2.09 -16.37 12.31
N LEU A 268 -2.49 -15.52 11.37
CA LEU A 268 -3.05 -14.19 11.63
C LEU A 268 -4.55 -14.23 11.89
N GLY A 269 -5.25 -15.15 11.23
CA GLY A 269 -6.70 -15.25 11.23
C GLY A 269 -7.38 -14.28 10.26
N PRO A 270 -8.72 -14.36 10.17
CA PRO A 270 -9.52 -13.44 9.39
C PRO A 270 -9.41 -12.00 9.93
N ARG A 271 -9.62 -11.02 9.05
CA ARG A 271 -9.73 -9.59 9.40
C ARG A 271 -8.58 -9.06 10.26
N THR A 272 -7.37 -9.53 9.95
CA THR A 272 -6.17 -9.21 10.71
C THR A 272 -5.68 -7.80 10.43
N ILE A 273 -5.05 -7.19 11.43
CA ILE A 273 -4.42 -5.87 11.33
C ILE A 273 -2.92 -6.07 11.24
N ILE A 274 -2.28 -5.27 10.40
CA ILE A 274 -0.83 -5.35 10.17
C ILE A 274 -0.25 -3.93 10.23
N GLY A 275 0.79 -3.75 11.03
CA GLY A 275 1.52 -2.48 11.11
C GLY A 275 2.84 -2.60 10.36
N SER A 276 3.23 -1.58 9.59
CA SER A 276 4.45 -1.58 8.80
C SER A 276 5.22 -0.28 8.97
N ILE A 277 6.44 -0.34 9.52
CA ILE A 277 7.33 0.82 9.63
C ILE A 277 8.31 0.82 8.46
N SER A 278 8.39 1.93 7.73
CA SER A 278 9.34 2.15 6.64
C SER A 278 10.49 3.06 7.07
N LEU A 279 11.74 2.63 6.84
CA LEU A 279 12.97 3.37 7.15
C LEU A 279 13.92 3.35 5.93
N GLY A 280 14.85 4.30 5.86
CA GLY A 280 15.67 4.53 4.66
C GLY A 280 14.89 5.21 3.53
N VAL A 281 15.17 4.81 2.29
CA VAL A 281 14.64 5.50 1.09
C VAL A 281 13.13 5.34 0.94
N SER A 282 12.50 6.38 0.38
CA SER A 282 11.07 6.37 0.05
C SER A 282 10.78 5.37 -1.07
N ARG A 283 9.67 4.64 -0.94
CA ARG A 283 9.17 3.73 -1.98
C ARG A 283 7.65 3.76 -2.02
N GLU A 284 7.12 3.38 -3.19
CA GLU A 284 5.68 3.26 -3.40
C GLU A 284 5.16 1.92 -2.87
N PHE A 285 4.30 1.99 -1.86
CA PHE A 285 3.42 0.89 -1.48
C PHE A 285 2.16 0.97 -2.31
N ARG A 286 2.04 0.09 -3.31
CA ARG A 286 0.88 0.10 -4.21
C ARG A 286 -0.18 -0.87 -3.76
N VAL A 287 -1.42 -0.40 -3.68
CA VAL A 287 -2.61 -1.19 -3.39
C VAL A 287 -3.54 -1.23 -4.60
N ARG A 288 -4.30 -2.31 -4.71
CA ARG A 288 -5.43 -2.41 -5.63
C ARG A 288 -6.51 -3.31 -5.03
N ARG A 289 -7.77 -3.00 -5.32
CA ARG A 289 -8.89 -3.80 -4.84
C ARG A 289 -9.00 -5.10 -5.63
N VAL A 290 -9.49 -6.15 -4.99
CA VAL A 290 -9.82 -7.41 -5.66
C VAL A 290 -11.28 -7.41 -6.06
N VAL A 291 -11.54 -7.39 -7.36
CA VAL A 291 -12.90 -7.46 -7.91
C VAL A 291 -13.26 -8.92 -8.20
N PRO A 292 -14.39 -9.43 -7.66
CA PRO A 292 -14.89 -10.76 -7.98
C PRO A 292 -15.26 -10.87 -9.46
N GLN A 293 -14.92 -11.99 -10.09
CA GLN A 293 -15.29 -12.24 -11.47
C GLN A 293 -16.71 -12.79 -11.56
N GLU A 294 -17.49 -12.32 -12.53
CA GLU A 294 -18.78 -12.93 -12.88
C GLU A 294 -18.56 -14.20 -13.70
N ALA A 295 -19.31 -15.26 -13.40
CA ALA A 295 -19.10 -16.63 -13.87
C ALA A 295 -19.06 -16.81 -15.41
N GLU A 296 -19.47 -15.81 -16.20
CA GLU A 296 -19.62 -15.91 -17.66
C GLU A 296 -18.52 -15.21 -18.48
N SER A 297 -17.58 -14.50 -17.85
CA SER A 297 -16.52 -13.78 -18.57
C SER A 297 -15.34 -14.70 -18.92
N LYS A 298 -15.50 -15.53 -19.96
CA LYS A 298 -14.42 -16.33 -20.55
C LYS A 298 -13.53 -15.45 -21.44
N VAL A 299 -12.53 -14.80 -20.85
CA VAL A 299 -11.20 -14.45 -21.41
C VAL A 299 -10.49 -13.64 -20.33
N LYS A 300 -9.30 -14.08 -19.90
CA LYS A 300 -8.45 -13.29 -19.00
C LYS A 300 -7.67 -12.30 -19.86
N THR A 301 -7.82 -10.99 -19.62
CA THR A 301 -6.74 -10.06 -19.95
C THR A 301 -6.04 -9.62 -18.67
N LYS A 302 -4.73 -9.40 -18.74
CA LYS A 302 -3.94 -8.81 -17.63
C LYS A 302 -4.59 -7.51 -17.11
N ASP A 303 -5.27 -6.81 -18.02
CA ASP A 303 -5.96 -5.53 -17.85
C ASP A 303 -7.26 -5.58 -17.03
N ASP A 304 -7.83 -6.75 -16.73
CA ASP A 304 -9.08 -6.84 -15.96
C ASP A 304 -8.84 -6.68 -14.45
N SER A 305 -7.65 -7.07 -13.96
CA SER A 305 -7.26 -6.89 -12.56
C SER A 305 -6.93 -5.45 -12.17
N ASP A 306 -6.82 -4.56 -13.16
CA ASP A 306 -6.58 -3.12 -13.00
C ASP A 306 -7.84 -2.30 -13.34
N ALA A 307 -9.02 -2.95 -13.45
CA ALA A 307 -10.27 -2.30 -13.81
C ALA A 307 -10.69 -1.18 -12.83
N GLU A 308 -10.36 -1.31 -11.53
CA GLU A 308 -10.57 -0.26 -10.53
C GLU A 308 -9.37 0.70 -10.36
N GLY A 309 -8.29 0.49 -11.13
CA GLY A 309 -7.06 1.27 -11.03
C GLY A 309 -6.16 0.87 -9.85
N GLN A 310 -4.96 1.44 -9.83
CA GLN A 310 -3.95 1.20 -8.79
C GLN A 310 -3.77 2.48 -7.97
N ILE A 311 -3.50 2.33 -6.67
CA ILE A 311 -3.21 3.45 -5.77
C ILE A 311 -1.80 3.26 -5.21
N ALA A 312 -0.94 4.26 -5.37
CA ALA A 312 0.43 4.28 -4.84
C ALA A 312 0.48 5.18 -3.59
N ILE A 313 0.72 4.56 -2.43
CA ILE A 313 0.96 5.26 -1.18
C ILE A 313 2.47 5.47 -1.07
N HIS A 314 2.90 6.72 -1.02
CA HIS A 314 4.32 7.06 -0.85
C HIS A 314 4.71 6.96 0.62
N LEU A 315 5.69 6.11 0.92
CA LEU A 315 6.16 5.87 2.28
C LEU A 315 7.59 6.38 2.47
N PRO A 316 7.76 7.65 2.89
CA PRO A 316 9.08 8.18 3.21
C PRO A 316 9.65 7.55 4.49
N HIS A 317 10.90 7.90 4.81
CA HIS A 317 11.56 7.51 6.05
C HIS A 317 10.67 7.77 7.27
N ASN A 318 10.69 6.83 8.22
CA ASN A 318 10.00 6.92 9.49
C ASN A 318 8.46 7.05 9.35
N SER A 319 7.89 6.34 8.38
CA SER A 319 6.43 6.25 8.21
C SER A 319 5.89 4.93 8.73
N LEU A 320 4.90 5.00 9.62
CA LEU A 320 4.08 3.85 10.01
C LEU A 320 2.85 3.80 9.10
N LEU A 321 2.70 2.70 8.37
CA LEU A 321 1.48 2.32 7.66
C LEU A 321 0.73 1.27 8.48
N VAL A 322 -0.56 1.47 8.74
CA VAL A 322 -1.45 0.45 9.32
C VAL A 322 -2.37 -0.06 8.22
N MET A 323 -2.32 -1.36 7.95
CA MET A 323 -3.28 -2.07 7.12
C MET A 323 -4.43 -2.54 8.01
N HIS A 324 -5.63 -2.01 7.79
CA HIS A 324 -6.81 -2.33 8.58
C HIS A 324 -7.44 -3.66 8.19
N ALA A 325 -8.41 -4.08 9.00
CA ALA A 325 -9.02 -5.40 9.00
C ALA A 325 -9.43 -5.92 7.62
N GLU A 326 -9.92 -5.07 6.72
CA GLU A 326 -10.39 -5.48 5.39
C GLU A 326 -9.29 -5.64 4.33
N MET A 327 -8.06 -5.21 4.63
CA MET A 327 -6.98 -5.10 3.65
C MET A 327 -6.61 -6.45 3.02
N GLN A 328 -6.52 -7.52 3.82
CA GLN A 328 -6.02 -8.80 3.31
C GLN A 328 -7.07 -9.59 2.52
N GLU A 329 -8.36 -9.37 2.78
CA GLU A 329 -9.43 -10.04 2.05
C GLU A 329 -9.81 -9.29 0.77
N GLU A 330 -9.85 -7.96 0.81
CA GLU A 330 -10.46 -7.16 -0.25
C GLU A 330 -9.44 -6.47 -1.14
N TRP A 331 -8.17 -6.43 -0.72
CA TRP A 331 -7.10 -5.73 -1.43
C TRP A 331 -5.86 -6.60 -1.60
N LYS A 332 -5.03 -6.19 -2.55
CA LYS A 332 -3.66 -6.68 -2.72
C LYS A 332 -2.71 -5.51 -2.66
N HIS A 333 -1.51 -5.76 -2.17
CA HIS A 333 -0.46 -4.78 -2.07
C HIS A 333 0.88 -5.26 -2.63
N SER A 334 1.75 -4.31 -2.95
CA SER A 334 3.06 -4.54 -3.55
C SER A 334 4.02 -3.40 -3.21
N ILE A 335 5.33 -3.65 -3.34
CA ILE A 335 6.35 -2.60 -3.42
C ILE A 335 6.82 -2.55 -4.87
N ALA A 336 6.49 -1.47 -5.57
CA ALA A 336 6.85 -1.33 -6.98
C ALA A 336 8.34 -1.02 -7.16
N PRO A 337 8.98 -1.53 -8.23
CA PRO A 337 10.31 -1.07 -8.63
C PRO A 337 10.32 0.46 -8.83
N ALA A 338 11.42 1.10 -8.45
CA ALA A 338 11.65 2.52 -8.65
C ALA A 338 12.77 2.74 -9.68
N GLN A 339 12.53 3.59 -10.68
CA GLN A 339 13.54 3.93 -11.69
C GLN A 339 14.58 4.89 -11.13
N ALA A 340 14.14 5.84 -10.29
CA ALA A 340 14.99 6.76 -9.57
C ALA A 340 14.78 6.58 -8.06
N ILE A 341 15.86 6.72 -7.30
CA ILE A 341 15.85 6.74 -5.84
C ILE A 341 16.67 7.93 -5.38
N ASP A 342 16.09 8.72 -4.50
CA ASP A 342 16.82 9.72 -3.73
C ASP A 342 17.50 9.03 -2.54
N PRO A 343 18.85 9.03 -2.46
CA PRO A 343 19.56 8.34 -1.39
C PRO A 343 19.24 8.94 -0.02
N HIS A 344 19.04 8.07 0.97
CA HIS A 344 18.91 8.47 2.37
C HIS A 344 20.30 8.71 2.99
N PRO A 345 20.50 9.74 3.83
CA PRO A 345 21.82 10.06 4.41
C PRO A 345 22.51 8.90 5.12
N ILE A 346 21.73 8.07 5.83
CA ILE A 346 22.23 6.90 6.58
C ILE A 346 22.20 5.62 5.74
N ALA A 347 21.09 5.35 5.03
CA ALA A 347 20.87 4.05 4.37
C ALA A 347 21.40 3.99 2.93
N GLY A 348 21.84 5.11 2.37
CA GLY A 348 22.09 5.24 0.93
C GLY A 348 20.83 4.88 0.16
N ASN A 349 20.91 3.91 -0.76
CA ASN A 349 19.78 3.48 -1.60
C ASN A 349 18.86 2.44 -0.94
N LYS A 350 19.13 2.05 0.31
CA LYS A 350 18.42 0.94 0.96
C LYS A 350 17.13 1.41 1.62
N ARG A 351 16.10 0.56 1.56
CA ARG A 351 14.87 0.67 2.37
C ARG A 351 14.76 -0.52 3.28
N ILE A 352 14.55 -0.27 4.56
CA ILE A 352 14.18 -1.28 5.55
C ILE A 352 12.69 -1.15 5.84
N ASN A 353 11.98 -2.27 5.90
CA ASN A 353 10.57 -2.31 6.24
C ASN A 353 10.29 -3.38 7.27
N ILE A 354 9.76 -2.97 8.42
CA ILE A 354 9.38 -3.86 9.52
C ILE A 354 7.88 -4.06 9.48
N THR A 355 7.42 -5.25 9.13
CA THR A 355 6.00 -5.60 9.08
C THR A 355 5.62 -6.43 10.30
N TYR A 356 4.99 -5.77 11.26
CA TYR A 356 4.49 -6.33 12.51
C TYR A 356 3.17 -7.09 12.32
N ARG A 357 3.10 -8.26 12.93
CA ARG A 357 2.03 -9.24 12.82
C ARG A 357 1.64 -9.76 14.20
N ASN A 358 0.35 -10.06 14.38
CA ASN A 358 -0.19 -10.65 15.61
C ASN A 358 -0.62 -12.09 15.32
N TYR A 359 0.26 -13.04 15.59
CA TYR A 359 -0.05 -14.46 15.49
C TYR A 359 -0.94 -14.88 16.66
N LYS A 360 -2.11 -15.43 16.31
CA LYS A 360 -3.15 -15.77 17.27
C LYS A 360 -2.85 -17.12 17.92
N PRO A 361 -2.90 -17.24 19.27
CA PRO A 361 -2.63 -18.50 19.96
C PRO A 361 -3.56 -19.66 19.56
N ASN A 362 -4.81 -19.37 19.21
CA ASN A 362 -5.80 -20.34 18.76
C ASN A 362 -5.63 -20.79 17.30
N LEU A 363 -4.75 -20.14 16.54
CA LEU A 363 -4.35 -20.53 15.18
C LEU A 363 -2.94 -21.11 15.14
N HIS A 364 -2.41 -21.51 16.29
CA HIS A 364 -1.12 -22.20 16.39
C HIS A 364 -1.10 -23.47 15.50
N PRO A 365 0.02 -23.81 14.83
CA PRO A 365 0.16 -25.00 13.98
C PRO A 365 -0.33 -26.34 14.57
N LYS A 366 -0.34 -26.44 15.90
CA LYS A 366 -0.83 -27.62 16.64
C LYS A 366 -2.35 -27.81 16.59
N TYR A 367 -3.08 -26.73 16.32
CA TYR A 367 -4.54 -26.72 16.21
C TYR A 367 -5.01 -26.62 14.76
N THR A 368 -4.18 -26.10 13.85
CA THR A 368 -4.56 -25.98 12.44
C THR A 368 -4.65 -27.37 11.79
N PRO A 369 -5.58 -27.55 10.83
CA PRO A 369 -5.76 -28.83 10.16
C PRO A 369 -4.49 -29.20 9.38
N LYS A 370 -4.17 -30.50 9.38
CA LYS A 370 -3.10 -31.05 8.54
C LYS A 370 -3.68 -31.63 7.26
N CYS A 371 -2.98 -31.40 6.15
CA CYS A 371 -3.36 -32.00 4.88
C CYS A 371 -2.86 -33.46 4.78
N LYS A 372 -3.16 -34.14 3.66
CA LYS A 372 -2.73 -35.53 3.41
C LYS A 372 -1.21 -35.69 3.28
N CYS A 373 -0.47 -34.62 3.02
CA CYS A 373 1.00 -34.62 3.02
C CYS A 373 1.58 -34.49 4.44
N ASN A 374 0.75 -34.52 5.48
CA ASN A 374 1.13 -34.35 6.90
C ASN A 374 1.78 -32.99 7.24
N VAL A 375 1.62 -32.00 6.37
CA VAL A 375 1.98 -30.60 6.66
C VAL A 375 0.73 -29.79 7.06
N PRO A 376 0.86 -28.76 7.92
CA PRO A 376 -0.21 -27.83 8.22
C PRO A 376 -0.82 -27.24 6.95
N ALA A 377 -2.15 -27.24 6.86
CA ALA A 377 -2.86 -26.56 5.80
C ALA A 377 -2.77 -25.04 6.01
N ILE A 378 -2.82 -24.30 4.90
CA ILE A 378 -2.82 -22.84 4.94
C ILE A 378 -4.25 -22.30 4.91
N LEU A 379 -4.47 -21.18 5.60
CA LEU A 379 -5.74 -20.47 5.55
C LEU A 379 -5.74 -19.50 4.36
N ARG A 380 -6.81 -19.54 3.57
CA ARG A 380 -7.08 -18.57 2.50
C ARG A 380 -8.51 -18.09 2.55
N VAL A 381 -8.73 -16.96 1.87
CA VAL A 381 -10.06 -16.38 1.62
C VAL A 381 -10.36 -16.41 0.13
N VAL A 382 -11.61 -16.70 -0.23
CA VAL A 382 -12.06 -16.67 -1.62
C VAL A 382 -12.20 -15.21 -2.05
N GLN A 383 -11.32 -14.76 -2.96
CA GLN A 383 -11.37 -13.40 -3.50
C GLN A 383 -11.91 -13.32 -4.93
N LYS A 384 -12.01 -14.45 -5.66
CA LYS A 384 -12.31 -14.46 -7.10
C LYS A 384 -13.74 -14.85 -7.45
N LYS A 385 -14.27 -15.90 -6.81
CA LYS A 385 -15.60 -16.46 -7.14
C LYS A 385 -16.68 -15.74 -6.34
N LYS A 386 -17.63 -15.10 -7.04
CA LYS A 386 -18.69 -14.29 -6.42
C LYS A 386 -19.56 -15.10 -5.46
N GLU A 387 -19.86 -16.36 -5.77
CA GLU A 387 -20.76 -17.22 -5.00
C GLU A 387 -20.24 -17.51 -3.60
N ASN A 388 -18.92 -17.59 -3.45
CA ASN A 388 -18.24 -17.92 -2.20
C ASN A 388 -17.33 -16.79 -1.71
N TRP A 389 -17.47 -15.59 -2.27
CA TRP A 389 -16.58 -14.48 -1.97
C TRP A 389 -16.55 -14.16 -0.48
N GLY A 390 -15.34 -13.94 0.06
CA GLY A 390 -15.12 -13.69 1.48
C GLY A 390 -15.20 -14.93 2.38
N ARG A 391 -15.50 -16.12 1.85
CA ARG A 391 -15.44 -17.37 2.64
C ARG A 391 -14.01 -17.84 2.82
N TYR A 392 -13.70 -18.35 4.00
CA TYR A 392 -12.38 -18.86 4.35
C TYR A 392 -12.29 -20.38 4.18
N PHE A 393 -11.13 -20.87 3.79
CA PHE A 393 -10.89 -22.30 3.61
C PHE A 393 -9.43 -22.67 3.89
N TRP A 394 -9.25 -23.90 4.32
CA TRP A 394 -7.96 -24.56 4.47
C TRP A 394 -7.62 -25.33 3.20
N MET A 395 -6.37 -25.24 2.76
CA MET A 395 -5.88 -26.04 1.63
C MET A 395 -4.42 -26.48 1.82
N CYS A 396 -4.04 -27.53 1.10
CA CYS A 396 -2.63 -27.94 1.02
C CYS A 396 -1.77 -26.87 0.37
N TYR A 397 -0.53 -26.67 0.87
CA TYR A 397 0.48 -25.81 0.27
C TYR A 397 1.77 -26.55 -0.12
N ALA A 398 1.85 -27.87 0.10
CA ALA A 398 3.07 -28.64 -0.16
C ALA A 398 3.55 -28.52 -1.63
N GLY A 399 2.63 -28.45 -2.60
CA GLY A 399 2.98 -28.28 -4.02
C GLY A 399 3.66 -26.95 -4.37
N ASN A 400 3.63 -25.96 -3.48
CA ASN A 400 4.33 -24.69 -3.61
C ASN A 400 5.73 -24.71 -2.97
N VAL A 401 6.14 -25.84 -2.41
CA VAL A 401 7.47 -26.06 -1.84
C VAL A 401 8.37 -26.72 -2.88
N PRO A 402 9.59 -26.23 -3.10
CA PRO A 402 10.55 -26.91 -3.95
C PRO A 402 10.76 -28.37 -3.51
N GLY A 403 10.62 -29.31 -4.46
CA GLY A 403 10.87 -30.74 -4.20
C GLY A 403 9.73 -31.50 -3.49
N GLN A 404 8.55 -30.91 -3.30
CA GLN A 404 7.38 -31.61 -2.77
C GLN A 404 6.20 -31.60 -3.74
N ASP A 405 5.44 -32.70 -3.73
CA ASP A 405 4.15 -32.79 -4.41
C ASP A 405 3.00 -32.41 -3.46
N GLY A 406 2.03 -31.69 -4.01
CA GLY A 406 0.83 -31.28 -3.29
C GLY A 406 -0.26 -32.35 -3.29
N CYS A 407 -1.15 -32.30 -2.29
CA CYS A 407 -2.39 -33.06 -2.30
C CYS A 407 -3.61 -32.16 -2.52
N THR A 408 -4.76 -32.76 -2.82
CA THR A 408 -6.03 -32.06 -3.07
C THR A 408 -6.81 -31.72 -1.79
N TYR A 409 -6.15 -31.62 -0.63
CA TYR A 409 -6.83 -31.30 0.63
C TYR A 409 -7.51 -29.93 0.56
N PHE A 410 -8.78 -29.91 0.95
CA PHE A 410 -9.61 -28.72 1.02
C PHE A 410 -10.63 -28.87 2.17
N GLU A 411 -10.81 -27.82 2.96
CA GLU A 411 -11.86 -27.77 3.98
C GLU A 411 -12.35 -26.33 4.17
N TRP A 412 -13.66 -26.12 4.26
CA TRP A 412 -14.20 -24.81 4.64
C TRP A 412 -13.86 -24.48 6.09
N ALA A 413 -13.21 -23.33 6.30
CA ALA A 413 -12.92 -22.83 7.63
C ALA A 413 -14.16 -22.16 8.22
N GLN A 414 -14.36 -22.32 9.52
CA GLN A 414 -15.44 -21.69 10.27
C GLN A 414 -14.84 -20.84 11.38
N PHE A 415 -15.38 -19.63 11.53
CA PHE A 415 -14.97 -18.67 12.55
C PHE A 415 -16.21 -18.12 13.25
N ASP A 416 -16.10 -17.83 14.54
CA ASP A 416 -17.09 -17.03 15.26
C ASP A 416 -16.98 -15.55 14.86
N ASP A 417 -17.89 -14.70 15.36
CA ASP A 417 -17.89 -13.28 15.00
C ASP A 417 -16.63 -12.51 15.43
N ASP A 418 -15.82 -13.06 16.33
CA ASP A 418 -14.54 -12.51 16.81
C ASP A 418 -13.33 -13.05 16.02
N GLY A 419 -13.57 -13.91 15.03
CA GLY A 419 -12.52 -14.48 14.18
C GLY A 419 -11.80 -15.67 14.81
N ASN A 420 -12.33 -16.27 15.88
CA ASN A 420 -11.77 -17.47 16.48
C ASN A 420 -12.23 -18.72 15.70
N PRO A 421 -11.32 -19.67 15.44
CA PRO A 421 -11.66 -20.87 14.66
C PRO A 421 -12.61 -21.78 15.44
N ILE A 422 -13.65 -22.25 14.75
CA ILE A 422 -14.60 -23.24 15.26
C ILE A 422 -14.16 -24.62 14.74
N TRP A 423 -13.49 -25.38 15.58
CA TRP A 423 -13.05 -26.73 15.25
C TRP A 423 -14.21 -27.71 15.37
N LYS A 424 -14.49 -28.46 14.29
CA LYS A 424 -15.44 -29.58 14.37
C LYS A 424 -14.86 -30.62 15.33
N LYS A 425 -15.56 -30.88 16.44
CA LYS A 425 -15.20 -31.98 17.34
C LYS A 425 -15.16 -33.27 16.50
N THR A 426 -13.99 -33.88 16.38
CA THR A 426 -13.85 -35.23 15.87
C THR A 426 -14.73 -36.13 16.72
N LYS A 427 -15.76 -36.74 16.12
CA LYS A 427 -16.50 -37.82 16.78
C LYS A 427 -15.54 -38.98 17.01
N GLY A 428 -15.14 -39.18 18.26
CA GLY A 428 -14.38 -40.36 18.69
C GLY A 428 -14.17 -40.38 20.20
N GLY A 429 -14.95 -41.19 20.92
CA GLY A 429 -14.71 -41.59 22.32
C GLY A 429 -15.91 -41.39 23.25
N ALA A 430 -16.58 -42.49 23.59
CA ALA A 430 -17.82 -42.64 24.35
C ALA A 430 -17.95 -41.91 25.72
N GLU A 431 -19.15 -41.41 26.01
CA GLU A 431 -19.99 -41.85 27.14
C GLU A 431 -21.46 -41.49 26.89
N GLY A 432 -22.37 -42.34 27.35
CA GLY A 432 -23.71 -42.53 26.80
C GLY A 432 -24.78 -41.51 27.17
N GLY A 433 -25.84 -41.50 26.36
CA GLY A 433 -27.09 -40.76 26.61
C GLY A 433 -27.93 -40.66 25.34
N GLY A 434 -28.91 -41.54 25.20
CA GLY A 434 -29.72 -41.67 23.99
C GLY A 434 -30.59 -40.43 23.68
N GLY A 435 -30.67 -40.09 22.40
CA GLY A 435 -31.58 -39.10 21.86
C GLY A 435 -31.55 -39.11 20.33
N LYS A 436 -32.60 -39.66 19.72
CA LYS A 436 -32.81 -39.71 18.26
C LYS A 436 -32.68 -38.31 17.62
N VAL A 437 -31.86 -38.18 16.59
CA VAL A 437 -31.98 -37.10 15.60
C VAL A 437 -31.84 -37.70 14.20
N SER A 438 -32.85 -37.39 13.39
CA SER A 438 -33.08 -37.80 12.01
C SER A 438 -31.96 -37.43 11.04
N GLU A 439 -31.59 -38.39 10.20
CA GLU A 439 -30.77 -38.24 9.00
C GLU A 439 -31.43 -37.33 7.97
N ILE A 440 -30.68 -36.38 7.42
CA ILE A 440 -30.61 -36.21 5.95
C ILE A 440 -29.21 -35.67 5.61
N GLY A 441 -28.38 -36.53 5.01
CA GLY A 441 -27.08 -36.18 4.48
C GLY A 441 -27.18 -35.69 3.03
N ALA A 442 -26.34 -34.71 2.67
CA ALA A 442 -25.95 -34.48 1.30
C ALA A 442 -24.43 -34.23 1.28
N VAL A 443 -23.69 -35.28 0.95
CA VAL A 443 -22.30 -35.22 0.49
C VAL A 443 -22.33 -34.56 -0.88
N VAL A 444 -21.96 -33.28 -0.97
CA VAL A 444 -21.77 -32.63 -2.27
C VAL A 444 -20.38 -33.02 -2.78
N GLN A 445 -20.36 -33.82 -3.85
CA GLN A 445 -19.18 -34.18 -4.63
C GLN A 445 -18.37 -32.94 -5.00
N ALA A 446 -17.05 -33.09 -4.96
CA ALA A 446 -16.11 -32.17 -5.57
C ALA A 446 -16.50 -31.94 -7.05
N PRO A 447 -16.38 -30.72 -7.59
CA PRO A 447 -16.45 -30.53 -9.03
C PRO A 447 -15.26 -31.25 -9.67
N GLU A 448 -15.54 -32.37 -10.34
CA GLU A 448 -14.68 -32.93 -11.38
C GLU A 448 -14.57 -31.88 -12.49
N ASP A 449 -13.41 -31.24 -12.60
CA ASP A 449 -12.84 -30.71 -13.85
C ASP A 449 -11.47 -30.08 -13.56
N THR A 450 -10.51 -30.93 -13.19
CA THR A 450 -9.10 -30.67 -13.50
C THR A 450 -8.90 -30.98 -14.98
N LYS A 451 -9.20 -29.99 -15.83
CA LYS A 451 -8.52 -29.86 -17.11
C LYS A 451 -7.52 -28.72 -16.99
N SER A 452 -6.26 -29.11 -17.14
CA SER A 452 -5.12 -28.30 -17.53
C SER A 452 -5.56 -27.26 -18.57
N ILE A 453 -5.45 -25.98 -18.22
CA ILE A 453 -5.51 -24.90 -19.20
C ILE A 453 -4.27 -24.06 -18.96
N GLU A 454 -3.28 -24.32 -19.82
CA GLU A 454 -2.19 -23.41 -20.17
C GLU A 454 -2.76 -22.01 -20.42
N THR A 455 -2.22 -21.00 -19.74
CA THR A 455 -2.07 -19.59 -20.17
C THR A 455 -1.59 -18.72 -19.02
#